data_AF-A0A2W6D5F6-F1
#
_entry.id   AF-A0A2W6D5F6-F1
#
_cell.length_a   1.000
_cell.length_b   1.000
_cell.length_c   1.000
_cell.angle_alpha   90.00
_cell.angle_beta   90.00
_cell.angle_gamma   90.00
#
_symmetry.space_group_name_H-M   'P 1'
#
loop_
_entity.id
_entity.type
_entity.pdbx_description
1 polymer ?
#
loop_
_entity_poly.entity_id
_entity_poly.type
_entity_poly.pdbx_seq_one_letter_code
_entity_poly.pdbx_strand_id
1 'polypeptide(L)'
;MSRWIGLFLALALLSGTSACGSEKKVSAQTWAKDICGTVRPWAQSIQSSVASTKNSTSATTPAATAKVQLQKVFGDAAKATDKAIKGVDKAGMPDVKNGSKIAKNFRSALVAARDAFVKAEKAVAKVDTADKKSFDTQVGQIGQQLGKDYAAAGKKVSVTQSAELKKVFDKTPACTG
;
A
#
# COMPACT_ATOMS: atom_id res chain seq x y z
N MET A 1 -61.44 -10.57 28.84
CA MET A 1 -62.42 -10.19 27.81
C MET A 1 -61.73 -9.25 26.82
N SER A 2 -61.48 -9.74 25.59
CA SER A 2 -61.38 -9.09 24.26
C SER A 2 -61.47 -7.53 24.20
N ARG A 3 -60.73 -6.75 23.37
CA ARG A 3 -60.37 -6.87 21.93
C ARG A 3 -59.24 -5.86 21.53
N TRP A 4 -58.28 -6.27 20.69
CA TRP A 4 -58.01 -5.84 19.29
C TRP A 4 -56.97 -4.71 18.98
N ILE A 5 -55.92 -5.15 18.25
CA ILE A 5 -55.27 -4.60 17.04
C ILE A 5 -54.54 -3.25 17.08
N GLY A 6 -53.23 -3.32 16.78
CA GLY A 6 -52.37 -2.22 16.33
C GLY A 6 -51.17 -2.77 15.56
N LEU A 7 -51.41 -3.10 14.30
CA LEU A 7 -50.51 -3.68 13.29
C LEU A 7 -49.44 -2.64 12.88
N PHE A 8 -48.17 -2.79 13.25
CA PHE A 8 -47.07 -2.06 12.60
C PHE A 8 -46.30 -3.00 11.68
N LEU A 9 -46.62 -2.88 10.39
CA LEU A 9 -45.92 -3.49 9.26
C LEU A 9 -44.42 -3.14 9.33
N ALA A 10 -43.59 -4.13 9.63
CA ALA A 10 -42.17 -4.11 9.32
C ALA A 10 -42.02 -4.24 7.79
N LEU A 11 -41.82 -3.11 7.12
CA LEU A 11 -41.75 -3.04 5.67
C LEU A 11 -40.35 -3.39 5.16
N ALA A 12 -40.32 -4.49 4.40
CA ALA A 12 -39.42 -4.83 3.30
C ALA A 12 -37.95 -5.15 3.62
N LEU A 13 -37.74 -6.42 3.98
CA LEU A 13 -36.59 -7.21 3.54
C LEU A 13 -36.53 -7.21 2.00
N LEU A 14 -35.64 -6.42 1.42
CA LEU A 14 -35.18 -6.63 0.04
C LEU A 14 -34.04 -7.64 0.08
N SER A 15 -34.41 -8.89 -0.13
CA SER A 15 -33.55 -10.01 -0.50
C SER A 15 -32.90 -9.73 -1.86
N GLY A 16 -31.67 -9.23 -1.84
CA GLY A 16 -30.77 -9.23 -2.98
C GLY A 16 -29.94 -10.51 -3.00
N THR A 17 -30.42 -11.54 -3.69
CA THR A 17 -29.60 -12.71 -4.05
C THR A 17 -28.68 -12.33 -5.21
N SER A 18 -27.40 -12.05 -4.89
CA SER A 18 -26.31 -12.23 -5.85
C SER A 18 -25.12 -12.84 -5.11
N ALA A 19 -24.75 -14.04 -5.53
CA ALA A 19 -23.58 -14.76 -5.05
C ALA A 19 -22.32 -14.10 -5.62
N CYS A 20 -21.63 -13.32 -4.78
CA CYS A 20 -20.20 -13.03 -4.81
C CYS A 20 -19.85 -12.48 -3.41
N GLY A 21 -18.87 -13.09 -2.74
CA GLY A 21 -18.62 -12.92 -1.30
C GLY A 21 -18.78 -11.49 -0.78
N SER A 22 -19.72 -11.31 0.16
CA SER A 22 -19.99 -10.04 0.82
C SER A 22 -18.78 -9.60 1.63
N GLU A 23 -17.88 -8.84 1.02
CA GLU A 23 -16.77 -8.19 1.72
C GLU A 23 -17.37 -7.34 2.85
N LYS A 24 -16.98 -7.62 4.11
CA LYS A 24 -17.50 -6.93 5.29
C LYS A 24 -17.24 -5.43 5.15
N LYS A 25 -18.32 -4.66 5.15
CA LYS A 25 -18.25 -3.20 5.24
C LYS A 25 -17.92 -2.79 6.67
N VAL A 26 -17.05 -1.80 6.82
CA VAL A 26 -16.64 -1.22 8.10
C VAL A 26 -16.90 0.29 8.09
N SER A 27 -17.06 0.90 9.26
CA SER A 27 -17.25 2.36 9.33
C SER A 27 -16.06 3.09 8.69
N ALA A 28 -16.31 4.26 8.10
CA ALA A 28 -15.26 5.10 7.52
C ALA A 28 -14.12 5.39 8.52
N GLN A 29 -14.46 5.59 9.80
CA GLN A 29 -13.51 5.87 10.87
C GLN A 29 -12.66 4.65 11.23
N THR A 30 -13.27 3.47 11.36
CA THR A 30 -12.55 2.21 11.58
C THR A 30 -11.59 1.95 10.43
N TRP A 31 -12.07 2.09 9.19
CA TRP A 31 -11.26 1.88 8.01
C TRP A 31 -10.07 2.84 7.94
N ALA A 32 -10.29 4.15 8.17
CA ALA A 32 -9.21 5.14 8.17
C ALA A 32 -8.15 4.83 9.24
N LYS A 33 -8.58 4.42 10.45
CA LYS A 33 -7.66 4.01 11.52
C LYS A 33 -6.80 2.83 11.09
N ASP A 34 -7.39 1.80 10.52
CA ASP A 34 -6.69 0.58 10.09
C ASP A 34 -5.74 0.84 8.91
N ILE A 35 -6.19 1.63 7.94
CA ILE A 35 -5.37 2.04 6.79
C ILE A 35 -4.18 2.87 7.26
N CYS A 36 -4.37 3.89 8.08
CA CYS A 36 -3.27 4.71 8.56
C CYS A 36 -2.32 3.94 9.48
N GLY A 37 -2.85 3.06 10.33
CA GLY A 37 -2.06 2.14 11.15
C GLY A 37 -1.22 1.16 10.32
N THR A 38 -1.65 0.84 9.11
CA THR A 38 -0.93 -0.03 8.16
C THR A 38 0.07 0.74 7.30
N VAL A 39 -0.36 1.87 6.73
CA VAL A 39 0.41 2.65 5.74
C VAL A 39 1.56 3.40 6.39
N ARG A 40 1.41 3.92 7.62
CA ARG A 40 2.48 4.69 8.28
C ARG A 40 3.73 3.85 8.58
N PRO A 41 3.64 2.68 9.24
CA PRO A 41 4.83 1.84 9.46
C PRO A 41 5.48 1.36 8.16
N TRP A 42 4.67 1.14 7.13
CA TRP A 42 5.17 0.84 5.78
C TRP A 42 5.95 2.01 5.19
N ALA A 43 5.39 3.23 5.20
CA ALA A 43 6.06 4.43 4.71
C ALA A 43 7.40 4.68 5.42
N GLN A 44 7.43 4.50 6.75
CA GLN A 44 8.67 4.57 7.54
C GLN A 44 9.68 3.51 7.09
N SER A 45 9.25 2.27 6.86
CA SER A 45 10.12 1.20 6.35
C SER A 45 10.71 1.53 4.98
N ILE A 46 9.93 2.16 4.10
CA ILE A 46 10.42 2.63 2.78
C ILE A 46 11.43 3.77 2.95
N GLN A 47 11.18 4.73 3.83
CA GLN A 47 12.14 5.81 4.13
C GLN A 47 13.46 5.27 4.68
N SER A 48 13.41 4.32 5.62
CA SER A 48 14.61 3.63 6.12
C SER A 48 15.34 2.89 5.00
N SER A 49 14.60 2.22 4.12
CA SER A 49 15.18 1.53 2.95
C SER A 49 15.91 2.51 2.03
N VAL A 50 15.32 3.67 1.74
CA VAL A 50 15.96 4.74 0.95
C VAL A 50 17.24 5.24 1.61
N ALA A 51 17.23 5.43 2.94
CA ALA A 51 18.44 5.82 3.67
C ALA A 51 19.53 4.73 3.61
N SER A 52 19.15 3.44 3.73
CA SER A 52 20.08 2.32 3.60
C SER A 52 20.68 2.22 2.20
N THR A 53 19.91 2.47 1.14
CA THR A 53 20.44 2.52 -0.24
C THR A 53 21.59 3.51 -0.38
N LYS A 54 21.47 4.71 0.22
CA LYS A 54 22.55 5.72 0.19
C LYS A 54 23.84 5.21 0.81
N ASN A 55 23.73 4.44 1.89
CA ASN A 55 24.88 3.83 2.55
C ASN A 55 25.49 2.73 1.67
N SER A 56 24.65 1.91 1.04
CA SER A 56 25.09 0.82 0.17
C SER A 56 25.80 1.28 -1.11
N THR A 57 25.53 2.50 -1.57
CA THR A 57 26.17 3.08 -2.76
C THR A 57 27.23 4.12 -2.42
N SER A 58 27.78 4.10 -1.19
CA SER A 58 28.85 5.03 -0.84
C SER A 58 30.10 4.78 -1.70
N ALA A 59 30.93 5.81 -1.91
CA ALA A 59 32.13 5.71 -2.75
C ALA A 59 33.12 4.65 -2.27
N THR A 60 33.13 4.37 -0.95
CA THR A 60 34.04 3.40 -0.32
C THR A 60 33.48 1.98 -0.26
N THR A 61 32.20 1.77 -0.62
CA THR A 61 31.58 0.44 -0.61
C THR A 61 31.99 -0.36 -1.86
N PRO A 62 32.60 -1.56 -1.72
CA PRO A 62 32.90 -2.42 -2.87
C PRO A 62 31.63 -2.84 -3.62
N ALA A 63 31.69 -2.95 -4.96
CA ALA A 63 30.53 -3.26 -5.80
C ALA A 63 29.81 -4.56 -5.41
N ALA A 64 30.56 -5.62 -5.09
CA ALA A 64 29.98 -6.90 -4.64
C ALA A 64 29.19 -6.73 -3.32
N THR A 65 29.73 -5.98 -2.36
CA THR A 65 29.05 -5.68 -1.10
C THR A 65 27.81 -4.81 -1.33
N ALA A 66 27.94 -3.77 -2.15
CA ALA A 66 26.84 -2.88 -2.52
C ALA A 66 25.69 -3.66 -3.16
N LYS A 67 25.99 -4.59 -4.08
CA LYS A 67 24.99 -5.46 -4.74
C LYS A 67 24.15 -6.24 -3.73
N VAL A 68 24.81 -6.97 -2.82
CA VAL A 68 24.14 -7.77 -1.80
C VAL A 68 23.27 -6.90 -0.89
N GLN A 69 23.79 -5.75 -0.46
CA GLN A 69 23.04 -4.84 0.40
C GLN A 69 21.82 -4.25 -0.32
N LEU A 70 21.96 -3.83 -1.58
CA LEU A 70 20.86 -3.30 -2.39
C LEU A 70 19.78 -4.35 -2.65
N GLN A 71 20.16 -5.59 -2.96
CA GLN A 71 19.20 -6.69 -3.08
C GLN A 71 18.41 -6.87 -1.77
N LYS A 72 19.09 -6.86 -0.63
CA LYS A 72 18.44 -6.95 0.68
C LYS A 72 17.48 -5.78 0.92
N VAL A 73 17.91 -4.55 0.64
CA VAL A 73 17.09 -3.35 0.83
C VAL A 73 15.81 -3.41 -0.02
N PHE A 74 15.92 -3.77 -1.30
CA PHE A 74 14.75 -3.88 -2.18
C PHE A 74 13.84 -5.05 -1.80
N GLY A 75 14.41 -6.20 -1.42
CA GLY A 75 13.64 -7.34 -0.93
C GLY A 75 12.90 -7.04 0.38
N ASP A 76 13.52 -6.31 1.31
CA ASP A 76 12.89 -5.90 2.57
C ASP A 76 11.77 -4.87 2.33
N ALA A 77 11.97 -3.92 1.40
CA ALA A 77 10.93 -2.98 0.97
C ALA A 77 9.74 -3.70 0.32
N ALA A 78 9.97 -4.72 -0.51
CA ALA A 78 8.92 -5.56 -1.09
C ALA A 78 8.13 -6.29 0.01
N LYS A 79 8.80 -6.92 0.97
CA LYS A 79 8.16 -7.61 2.11
C LYS A 79 7.37 -6.66 3.01
N ALA A 80 7.89 -5.45 3.25
CA ALA A 80 7.17 -4.43 4.01
C ALA A 80 5.89 -4.02 3.27
N THR A 81 5.95 -3.92 1.94
CA THR A 81 4.79 -3.61 1.10
C THR A 81 3.78 -4.76 1.08
N ASP A 82 4.21 -6.02 1.07
CA ASP A 82 3.32 -7.18 1.23
C ASP A 82 2.56 -7.16 2.56
N LYS A 83 3.22 -6.75 3.65
CA LYS A 83 2.55 -6.56 4.95
C LYS A 83 1.49 -5.47 4.86
N ALA A 84 1.77 -4.37 4.16
CA ALA A 84 0.82 -3.29 3.94
C ALA A 84 -0.40 -3.76 3.13
N ILE A 85 -0.18 -4.52 2.06
CA ILE A 85 -1.26 -5.13 1.24
C ILE A 85 -2.18 -5.97 2.13
N LYS A 86 -1.60 -6.85 2.97
CA LYS A 86 -2.37 -7.66 3.92
C LYS A 86 -3.14 -6.82 4.94
N GLY A 87 -2.59 -5.69 5.38
CA GLY A 87 -3.29 -4.76 6.27
C GLY A 87 -4.49 -4.08 5.59
N VAL A 88 -4.35 -3.67 4.33
CA VAL A 88 -5.47 -3.15 3.53
C VAL A 88 -6.53 -4.22 3.30
N ASP A 89 -6.14 -5.46 2.98
CA ASP A 89 -7.06 -6.58 2.80
C ASP A 89 -7.84 -6.88 4.10
N LYS A 90 -7.18 -6.77 5.27
CA LYS A 90 -7.82 -6.93 6.58
C LYS A 90 -8.75 -5.79 6.97
N ALA A 91 -8.42 -4.55 6.58
CA ALA A 91 -9.25 -3.38 6.86
C ALA A 91 -10.62 -3.45 6.14
N GLY A 92 -10.72 -4.25 5.07
CA GLY A 92 -11.94 -4.43 4.33
C GLY A 92 -12.38 -3.17 3.58
N MET A 93 -13.69 -2.96 3.49
CA MET A 93 -14.27 -1.88 2.68
C MET A 93 -14.92 -0.82 3.55
N PRO A 94 -14.61 0.48 3.36
CA PRO A 94 -15.29 1.53 4.08
C PRO A 94 -16.74 1.65 3.59
N ASP A 95 -17.70 1.80 4.50
CA ASP A 95 -19.10 2.05 4.19
C ASP A 95 -19.32 3.52 3.81
N VAL A 96 -18.80 3.88 2.64
CA VAL A 96 -18.93 5.19 2.01
C VAL A 96 -19.25 5.00 0.54
N LYS A 97 -19.70 6.07 -0.12
CA LYS A 97 -19.88 6.05 -1.58
C LYS A 97 -18.58 5.62 -2.26
N ASN A 98 -18.66 4.62 -3.13
CA ASN A 98 -17.53 4.02 -3.85
C ASN A 98 -16.48 3.31 -2.96
N GLY A 99 -16.79 2.94 -1.71
CA GLY A 99 -15.83 2.33 -0.79
C GLY A 99 -15.07 1.11 -1.34
N SER A 100 -15.74 0.22 -2.05
CA SER A 100 -15.09 -0.93 -2.72
C SER A 100 -14.03 -0.52 -3.74
N LYS A 101 -14.34 0.48 -4.58
CA LYS A 101 -13.38 1.03 -5.56
C LYS A 101 -12.19 1.68 -4.87
N ILE A 102 -12.44 2.39 -3.77
CA ILE A 102 -11.40 3.06 -2.99
C ILE A 102 -10.44 2.02 -2.38
N ALA A 103 -10.96 0.99 -1.70
CA ALA A 103 -10.15 -0.09 -1.14
C ALA A 103 -9.32 -0.82 -2.22
N LYS A 104 -9.94 -1.14 -3.36
CA LYS A 104 -9.25 -1.77 -4.51
C LYS A 104 -8.13 -0.90 -5.07
N ASN A 105 -8.33 0.41 -5.18
CA ASN A 105 -7.31 1.34 -5.67
C ASN A 105 -6.11 1.43 -4.71
N PHE A 106 -6.36 1.51 -3.40
CA PHE A 106 -5.30 1.46 -2.38
C PHE A 106 -4.48 0.18 -2.49
N ARG A 107 -5.16 -0.96 -2.52
CA ARG A 107 -4.52 -2.27 -2.69
C ARG A 107 -3.69 -2.34 -3.97
N SER A 108 -4.25 -1.91 -5.10
CA SER A 108 -3.58 -1.95 -6.40
C SER A 108 -2.32 -1.09 -6.43
N ALA A 109 -2.33 0.08 -5.79
CA ALA A 109 -1.15 0.93 -5.69
C ALA A 109 -0.04 0.27 -4.85
N LEU A 110 -0.39 -0.35 -3.72
CA LEU A 110 0.58 -1.10 -2.92
C LEU A 110 1.14 -2.30 -3.68
N VAL A 111 0.31 -3.04 -4.43
CA VAL A 111 0.79 -4.13 -5.31
C VAL A 111 1.78 -3.60 -6.36
N ALA A 112 1.46 -2.48 -7.01
CA ALA A 112 2.36 -1.86 -7.98
C ALA A 112 3.69 -1.41 -7.35
N ALA A 113 3.66 -0.86 -6.14
CA ALA A 113 4.87 -0.52 -5.39
C ALA A 113 5.70 -1.76 -5.03
N ARG A 114 5.05 -2.84 -4.58
CA ARG A 114 5.70 -4.14 -4.29
C ARG A 114 6.39 -4.68 -5.54
N ASP A 115 5.69 -4.71 -6.66
CA ASP A 115 6.23 -5.21 -7.93
C ASP A 115 7.45 -4.38 -8.39
N ALA A 116 7.42 -3.07 -8.18
CA ALA A 116 8.55 -2.19 -8.49
C ALA A 116 9.79 -2.55 -7.66
N PHE A 117 9.64 -2.79 -6.35
CA PHE A 117 10.75 -3.22 -5.50
C PHE A 117 11.30 -4.60 -5.89
N VAL A 118 10.42 -5.57 -6.18
CA VAL A 118 10.84 -6.91 -6.66
C VAL A 118 11.58 -6.81 -7.99
N LYS A 119 11.13 -5.94 -8.90
CA LYS A 119 11.81 -5.69 -10.17
C LYS A 119 13.19 -5.07 -9.95
N ALA A 120 13.32 -4.10 -9.04
CA ALA A 120 14.59 -3.48 -8.70
C ALA A 120 15.58 -4.49 -8.07
N GLU A 121 15.12 -5.32 -7.13
CA GLU A 121 15.91 -6.40 -6.53
C GLU A 121 16.47 -7.34 -7.62
N LYS A 122 15.60 -7.82 -8.51
CA LYS A 122 15.99 -8.70 -9.62
C LYS A 122 16.93 -8.03 -10.62
N ALA A 123 16.77 -6.72 -10.84
CA ALA A 123 17.65 -5.98 -11.72
C ALA A 123 19.06 -5.85 -11.12
N VAL A 124 19.17 -5.47 -9.84
CA VAL A 124 20.47 -5.39 -9.14
C VAL A 124 21.16 -6.74 -9.10
N ALA A 125 20.42 -7.83 -8.89
CA ALA A 125 20.98 -9.19 -8.91
C ALA A 125 21.74 -9.53 -10.21
N LYS A 126 21.42 -8.86 -11.31
CA LYS A 126 22.02 -9.06 -12.64
C LYS A 126 23.17 -8.10 -12.97
N VAL A 127 23.40 -7.07 -12.14
CA VAL A 127 24.46 -6.09 -12.40
C VAL A 127 25.82 -6.75 -12.13
N ASP A 128 26.75 -6.55 -13.06
CA ASP A 128 28.14 -6.98 -12.94
C ASP A 128 28.90 -6.12 -11.91
N THR A 129 29.81 -6.74 -11.15
CA THR A 129 30.54 -6.08 -10.04
C THR A 129 32.03 -5.93 -10.30
N ALA A 130 32.53 -6.28 -11.49
CA ALA A 130 33.95 -6.21 -11.84
C ALA A 130 34.41 -4.77 -12.08
N ASP A 131 33.56 -3.94 -12.68
CA ASP A 131 33.83 -2.51 -12.88
C ASP A 131 32.92 -1.64 -12.00
N LYS A 132 33.52 -0.89 -11.07
CA LYS A 132 32.78 -0.06 -10.11
C LYS A 132 31.98 1.06 -10.78
N LYS A 133 32.53 1.68 -11.83
CA LYS A 133 31.88 2.80 -12.52
C LYS A 133 30.63 2.34 -13.28
N SER A 134 30.73 1.22 -13.98
CA SER A 134 29.62 0.56 -14.66
C SER A 134 28.57 0.07 -13.66
N PHE A 135 28.99 -0.55 -12.55
CA PHE A 135 28.09 -0.95 -11.47
C PHE A 135 27.28 0.24 -10.95
N ASP A 136 27.95 1.33 -10.57
CA ASP A 136 27.30 2.54 -10.05
C ASP A 136 26.32 3.14 -11.07
N THR A 137 26.69 3.15 -12.35
CA THR A 137 25.84 3.64 -13.45
C THR A 137 24.56 2.81 -13.58
N GLN A 138 24.68 1.48 -13.64
CA GLN A 138 23.54 0.58 -13.78
C GLN A 138 22.63 0.60 -12.55
N VAL A 139 23.19 0.63 -11.34
CA VAL A 139 22.44 0.80 -10.10
C VAL A 139 21.69 2.14 -10.09
N GLY A 140 22.32 3.22 -10.55
CA GLY A 140 21.68 4.52 -10.72
C GLY A 140 20.47 4.47 -11.65
N GLN A 141 20.59 3.77 -12.79
CA GLN A 141 19.47 3.57 -13.74
C GLN A 141 18.33 2.75 -13.12
N ILE A 142 18.65 1.69 -12.36
CA ILE A 142 17.66 0.89 -11.63
C ILE A 142 16.92 1.77 -10.62
N GLY A 143 17.63 2.60 -9.86
CA GLY A 143 17.03 3.54 -8.91
C GLY A 143 16.09 4.55 -9.58
N GLN A 144 16.49 5.09 -10.73
CA GLN A 144 15.64 5.99 -11.53
C GLN A 144 14.37 5.28 -12.01
N GLN A 145 14.48 4.05 -12.51
CA GLN A 145 13.33 3.28 -12.97
C GLN A 145 12.39 2.92 -11.80
N LEU A 146 12.93 2.54 -10.65
CA LEU A 146 12.16 2.32 -9.44
C LEU A 146 11.38 3.59 -9.04
N GLY A 147 12.02 4.76 -9.08
CA GLY A 147 11.36 6.04 -8.82
C GLY A 147 10.18 6.32 -9.76
N LYS A 148 10.33 6.02 -11.06
CA LYS A 148 9.24 6.15 -12.05
C LYS A 148 8.10 5.17 -11.77
N ASP A 149 8.42 3.91 -11.49
CA ASP A 149 7.43 2.86 -11.20
C ASP A 149 6.65 3.20 -9.91
N TYR A 150 7.33 3.72 -8.89
CA TYR A 150 6.72 4.17 -7.63
C TYR A 150 5.81 5.40 -7.83
N ALA A 151 6.25 6.40 -8.60
CA ALA A 151 5.44 7.56 -8.93
C ALA A 151 4.17 7.17 -9.71
N ALA A 152 4.29 6.22 -10.64
CA ALA A 152 3.14 5.69 -11.38
C ALA A 152 2.16 4.93 -10.48
N ALA A 153 2.66 4.17 -9.49
CA ALA A 153 1.83 3.52 -8.48
C ALA A 153 1.05 4.53 -7.63
N GLY A 154 1.70 5.62 -7.21
CA GLY A 154 1.07 6.70 -6.43
C GLY A 154 -0.08 7.40 -7.15
N LYS A 155 0.00 7.58 -8.48
CA LYS A 155 -1.09 8.17 -9.29
C LYS A 155 -2.39 7.35 -9.26
N LYS A 156 -2.31 6.06 -8.90
CA LYS A 156 -3.49 5.18 -8.78
C LYS A 156 -4.22 5.35 -7.43
N VAL A 157 -3.57 5.95 -6.43
CA VAL A 157 -4.20 6.26 -5.13
C VAL A 157 -4.90 7.61 -5.23
N SER A 158 -6.22 7.59 -5.33
CA SER A 158 -7.04 8.80 -5.30
C SER A 158 -7.97 8.75 -4.08
N VAL A 159 -7.42 9.14 -2.92
CA VAL A 159 -8.20 9.47 -1.70
C VAL A 159 -9.13 10.65 -1.92
N THR A 160 -8.86 11.46 -2.94
CA THR A 160 -9.66 12.61 -3.37
C THR A 160 -11.05 12.24 -3.89
N GLN A 161 -11.34 10.95 -4.08
CA GLN A 161 -12.66 10.48 -4.56
C GLN A 161 -13.75 10.43 -3.48
N SER A 162 -13.46 10.75 -2.22
CA SER A 162 -14.49 10.87 -1.18
C SER A 162 -14.17 12.00 -0.20
N ALA A 163 -14.97 13.06 -0.23
CA ALA A 163 -14.91 14.16 0.75
C ALA A 163 -15.16 13.67 2.18
N GLU A 164 -15.99 12.64 2.33
CA GLU A 164 -16.26 11.99 3.61
C GLU A 164 -15.00 11.32 4.16
N LEU A 165 -14.30 10.51 3.36
CA LEU A 165 -13.04 9.90 3.79
C LEU A 165 -11.99 10.96 4.06
N LYS A 166 -11.85 11.99 3.21
CA LYS A 166 -10.89 13.07 3.47
C LYS A 166 -11.08 13.67 4.87
N LYS A 167 -12.32 14.02 5.23
CA LYS A 167 -12.64 14.56 6.57
C LYS A 167 -12.31 13.58 7.69
N VAL A 168 -12.51 12.28 7.48
CA VAL A 168 -12.19 11.24 8.46
C VAL A 168 -10.68 11.08 8.62
N PHE A 169 -9.91 11.01 7.52
CA PHE A 169 -8.45 10.91 7.57
C PHE A 169 -7.83 12.13 8.26
N ASP A 170 -8.28 13.34 7.91
CA ASP A 170 -7.79 14.59 8.51
C ASP A 170 -8.05 14.66 10.04
N LYS A 171 -9.06 13.94 10.54
CA LYS A 171 -9.43 13.89 11.96
C LYS A 171 -8.95 12.65 12.70
N THR A 172 -8.32 11.69 12.00
CA THR A 172 -7.90 10.42 12.60
C THR A 172 -6.46 10.57 13.10
N PRO A 173 -6.19 10.50 14.43
CA PRO A 173 -4.84 10.72 14.96
C PRO A 173 -3.78 9.75 14.42
N ALA A 174 -4.20 8.54 14.01
CA ALA A 174 -3.32 7.57 13.37
C ALA A 174 -2.80 8.03 11.99
N CYS A 175 -3.44 9.03 11.35
CA CYS A 175 -3.12 9.55 10.03
C CYS A 175 -2.32 10.86 10.04
N THR A 176 -2.13 11.50 11.20
CA THR A 176 -1.60 12.87 11.31
C THR A 176 -0.23 12.97 11.99
N GLY A 177 0.58 11.90 11.95
CA GLY A 177 1.90 11.85 12.58
C GLY A 177 2.90 11.00 11.84
#